data_AF-Q9I0R6-F1
#
_entry.id   AF-Q9I0R6-F1
#
_cell.length_a   1.000
_cell.length_b   1.000
_cell.length_c   1.000
_cell.angle_alpha   90.00
_cell.angle_beta   90.00
_cell.angle_gamma   90.00
#
_symmetry.space_group_name_H-M   'P 1'
#
loop_
_entity.id
_entity.type
_entity.pdbx_description
1 polymer ?
#
loop_
_entity_poly.entity_id
_entity_poly.type
_entity_poly.pdbx_seq_one_letter_code
_entity_poly.pdbx_strand_id
1 'polypeptide(L)'
;MPCRLSLVVFPALFSIAAGAAEELKDMAGSTIVVAGRLEAVECPGAGLYDCTGWPANLYRFEGQDVCLSIEAGCDYSCDGILSEKGGTQSILVSGSYRDHIRKVEGTQVSCPR
;
A
#
# COMPACT_ATOMS: atom_id res chain seq x y z
N MET A 1 -18.63 -46.73 -27.90
CA MET A 1 -19.65 -46.07 -27.05
C MET A 1 -19.12 -44.70 -26.65
N PRO A 2 -19.53 -43.61 -27.30
CA PRO A 2 -19.01 -42.28 -26.99
C PRO A 2 -19.71 -41.74 -25.73
N CYS A 3 -18.96 -41.67 -24.63
CA CYS A 3 -19.44 -41.09 -23.38
C CYS A 3 -19.49 -39.56 -23.53
N ARG A 4 -20.70 -39.02 -23.72
CA ARG A 4 -21.00 -37.58 -23.72
C ARG A 4 -20.80 -37.03 -22.30
N LEU A 5 -19.58 -36.60 -21.96
CA LEU A 5 -19.40 -35.68 -20.83
C LEU A 5 -19.69 -34.26 -21.34
N SER A 6 -20.95 -33.84 -21.24
CA SER A 6 -21.32 -32.44 -21.31
C SER A 6 -20.70 -31.73 -20.12
N LEU A 7 -19.49 -31.19 -20.34
CA LEU A 7 -18.83 -30.25 -19.44
C LEU A 7 -19.64 -28.94 -19.48
N VAL A 8 -20.71 -28.89 -18.70
CA VAL A 8 -21.33 -27.63 -18.29
C VAL A 8 -20.33 -26.98 -17.33
N VAL A 9 -19.32 -26.31 -17.90
CA VAL A 9 -18.42 -25.46 -17.12
C VAL A 9 -19.25 -24.29 -16.65
N PHE A 10 -19.74 -24.40 -15.41
CA PHE A 10 -20.36 -23.33 -14.63
C PHE A 10 -19.49 -22.07 -14.73
N PRO A 11 -19.87 -21.03 -15.50
CA PRO A 11 -19.21 -19.74 -15.45
C PRO A 11 -19.96 -18.91 -14.41
N ALA A 12 -19.83 -19.30 -13.15
CA ALA A 12 -20.32 -18.51 -12.05
C ALA A 12 -19.24 -18.54 -10.97
N LEU A 13 -18.86 -17.37 -10.47
CA LEU A 13 -17.88 -17.11 -9.41
C LEU A 13 -16.49 -16.63 -9.85
N PHE A 14 -16.40 -15.73 -10.83
CA PHE A 14 -15.26 -14.80 -10.93
C PHE A 14 -15.77 -13.38 -11.25
N SER A 15 -16.59 -12.80 -10.36
CA SER A 15 -16.99 -11.39 -10.49
C SER A 15 -16.65 -10.55 -9.26
N ILE A 16 -15.87 -11.09 -8.31
CA ILE A 16 -15.51 -10.40 -7.06
C ILE A 16 -13.99 -10.32 -6.93
N ALA A 17 -13.34 -9.50 -7.75
CA ALA A 17 -11.98 -9.00 -7.52
C ALA A 17 -11.49 -7.93 -8.50
N ALA A 18 -12.26 -7.55 -9.54
CA ALA A 18 -11.77 -6.69 -10.62
C ALA A 18 -11.17 -5.35 -10.12
N GLY A 19 -11.75 -4.75 -9.08
CA GLY A 19 -11.24 -3.50 -8.50
C GLY A 19 -9.85 -3.64 -7.87
N ALA A 20 -9.63 -4.68 -7.07
CA ALA A 20 -8.31 -4.92 -6.45
C ALA A 20 -7.26 -5.38 -7.46
N ALA A 21 -7.67 -6.13 -8.49
CA ALA A 21 -6.76 -6.61 -9.52
C ALA A 21 -6.19 -5.46 -10.38
N GLU A 22 -6.98 -4.41 -10.64
CA GLU A 22 -6.52 -3.26 -11.42
C GLU A 22 -5.45 -2.46 -10.66
N GLU A 23 -5.62 -2.27 -9.34
CA GLU A 23 -4.63 -1.60 -8.49
C GLU A 23 -3.32 -2.41 -8.36
N LEU A 24 -3.42 -3.74 -8.23
CA LEU A 24 -2.24 -4.61 -8.15
C LEU A 24 -1.55 -4.79 -9.51
N LYS A 25 -2.25 -4.59 -10.62
CA LYS A 25 -1.67 -4.69 -11.98
C LYS A 25 -0.62 -3.62 -12.23
N ASP A 26 -0.74 -2.45 -11.61
CA ASP A 26 0.31 -1.43 -11.63
C ASP A 26 1.63 -1.92 -11.03
N MET A 27 1.56 -2.86 -10.08
CA MET A 27 2.74 -3.49 -9.49
C MET A 27 3.32 -4.63 -10.34
N ALA A 28 2.65 -5.07 -11.40
CA ALA A 28 3.14 -6.18 -12.21
C ALA A 28 4.50 -5.82 -12.86
N GLY A 29 5.52 -6.62 -12.53
CA GLY A 29 6.90 -6.39 -12.97
C GLY A 29 7.63 -5.25 -12.24
N SER A 30 7.05 -4.74 -11.14
CA SER A 30 7.79 -3.93 -10.17
C SER A 30 8.54 -4.81 -9.17
N THR A 31 9.59 -4.26 -8.56
CA THR A 31 10.25 -4.86 -7.39
C THR A 31 9.61 -4.28 -6.14
N ILE A 32 9.18 -5.14 -5.22
CA ILE A 32 8.73 -4.70 -3.90
C ILE A 32 9.95 -4.28 -3.09
N VAL A 33 9.99 -3.01 -2.69
CA VAL A 33 11.06 -2.45 -1.85
C VAL A 33 10.79 -2.78 -0.39
N VAL A 34 9.56 -2.57 0.05
CA VAL A 34 9.08 -2.88 1.40
C VAL A 34 7.58 -3.12 1.36
N ALA A 35 7.11 -4.04 2.21
CA ALA A 35 5.71 -4.24 2.52
C ALA A 35 5.55 -4.46 4.02
N GLY A 36 4.43 -4.02 4.58
CA GLY A 36 4.11 -4.22 5.98
C GLY A 36 3.18 -3.14 6.53
N ARG A 37 3.02 -3.13 7.84
CA ARG A 37 2.21 -2.13 8.53
C ARG A 37 2.88 -0.76 8.47
N LEU A 38 2.09 0.27 8.23
CA LEU A 38 2.46 1.68 8.30
C LEU A 38 1.90 2.27 9.59
N GLU A 39 2.79 2.92 10.35
CA GLU A 39 2.47 3.69 11.54
C GLU A 39 2.60 5.17 11.23
N ALA A 40 1.61 5.97 11.63
CA ALA A 40 1.72 7.42 11.56
C ALA A 40 2.83 7.90 12.49
N VAL A 41 3.73 8.73 11.98
CA VAL A 41 4.83 9.31 12.75
C VAL A 41 4.38 10.65 13.29
N GLU A 42 4.08 10.69 14.58
CA GLU A 42 3.69 11.91 15.28
C GLU A 42 4.90 12.59 15.91
N CYS A 43 4.90 13.93 15.95
CA CYS A 43 5.92 14.68 16.65
C CYS A 43 5.83 14.40 18.16
N PRO A 44 6.91 13.94 18.83
CA PRO A 44 6.87 13.66 20.25
C PRO A 44 6.54 14.91 21.08
N GLY A 45 5.45 14.84 21.85
CA GLY A 45 4.80 15.99 22.51
C GLY A 45 5.50 16.60 23.73
N ALA A 46 6.84 16.68 23.75
CA ALA A 46 7.59 17.24 24.89
C ALA A 46 8.37 18.51 24.56
N GLY A 47 8.26 19.05 23.34
CA GLY A 47 9.08 20.19 22.89
C GLY A 47 10.59 19.89 22.85
N LEU A 48 10.97 18.64 23.07
CA LEU A 48 12.36 18.15 23.01
C LEU A 48 12.81 17.87 21.57
N TYR A 49 11.87 17.81 20.63
CA TYR A 49 12.11 17.48 19.24
C TYR A 49 11.67 18.65 18.36
N ASP A 50 12.55 19.07 17.46
CA ASP A 50 12.20 20.02 16.41
C ASP A 50 11.61 19.26 15.22
N CYS A 51 10.29 19.30 15.11
CA CYS A 51 9.54 18.67 14.03
C CYS A 51 9.16 19.65 12.91
N THR A 52 9.67 20.90 12.93
CA THR A 52 9.27 21.92 11.96
C THR A 52 9.65 21.57 10.52
N GLY A 53 10.67 20.72 10.33
CA GLY A 53 11.10 20.21 9.02
C GLY A 53 10.47 18.88 8.60
N TRP A 54 9.58 18.30 9.41
CA TRP A 54 8.99 17.01 9.07
C TRP A 54 7.90 17.19 8.00
N PRO A 55 7.83 16.31 7.01
CA PRO A 55 6.74 16.37 6.03
C PRO A 55 5.41 16.04 6.70
N ALA A 56 4.33 16.60 6.15
CA ALA A 56 2.98 16.23 6.57
C ALA A 56 2.68 14.77 6.20
N ASN A 57 1.77 14.13 6.96
CA ASN A 57 1.32 12.76 6.70
C ASN A 57 2.49 11.77 6.56
N LEU A 58 3.42 11.85 7.51
CA LEU A 58 4.58 10.98 7.58
C LEU A 58 4.16 9.63 8.17
N TYR A 59 4.50 8.57 7.46
CA TYR A 59 4.33 7.19 7.90
C TYR A 59 5.67 6.46 7.88
N ARG A 60 5.83 5.52 8.79
CA ARG A 60 6.98 4.61 8.83
C ARG A 60 6.50 3.17 8.75
N PHE A 61 7.21 2.35 8.00
CA PHE A 61 6.98 0.90 8.05
C PHE A 61 7.41 0.35 9.42
N GLU A 62 6.50 -0.35 10.10
CA GLU A 62 6.75 -0.90 11.43
C GLU A 62 7.98 -1.81 11.40
N GLY A 63 8.94 -1.55 12.30
CA GLY A 63 10.20 -2.29 12.38
C GLY A 63 11.20 -2.02 11.26
N GLN A 64 10.97 -1.00 10.42
CA GLN A 64 11.83 -0.68 9.27
C GLN A 64 12.18 0.81 9.20
N ASP A 65 13.40 1.12 8.74
CA ASP A 65 13.86 2.49 8.55
C ASP A 65 13.48 3.02 7.16
N VAL A 66 12.19 2.87 6.82
CA VAL A 66 11.62 3.37 5.56
C VAL A 66 10.40 4.22 5.89
N CYS A 67 10.46 5.49 5.50
CA CYS A 67 9.39 6.44 5.72
C CYS A 67 8.81 6.94 4.40
N LEU A 68 7.51 7.22 4.43
CA LEU A 68 6.73 7.72 3.31
C LEU A 68 6.00 8.99 3.75
N SER A 69 5.97 9.99 2.87
CA SER A 69 5.02 11.09 2.96
C SER A 69 3.86 10.78 2.01
N ILE A 70 2.64 10.65 2.52
CA ILE A 70 1.47 10.24 1.72
C ILE A 70 0.42 11.36 1.75
N GLU A 71 -0.02 11.86 0.59
CA GLU A 71 -0.92 13.02 0.55
C GLU A 71 -2.30 12.71 1.16
N ALA A 72 -2.87 11.55 0.81
CA ALA A 72 -4.10 11.03 1.39
C ALA A 72 -3.76 9.97 2.45
N GLY A 73 -3.52 10.45 3.68
CA GLY A 73 -3.09 9.62 4.80
C GLY A 73 -4.01 8.43 5.12
N CYS A 74 -3.46 7.50 5.89
CA CYS A 74 -4.20 6.45 6.59
C CYS A 74 -4.52 6.92 8.01
N ASP A 75 -5.78 6.85 8.46
CA ASP A 75 -6.21 7.44 9.74
C ASP A 75 -5.25 7.17 10.91
N TYR A 76 -5.02 5.90 11.25
CA TYR A 76 -4.24 5.49 12.43
C TYR A 76 -3.24 4.37 12.17
N SER A 77 -3.60 3.41 11.32
CA SER A 77 -2.70 2.39 10.80
C SER A 77 -3.27 1.79 9.54
N CYS A 78 -2.41 1.52 8.57
CA CYS A 78 -2.74 0.81 7.34
C CYS A 78 -1.64 -0.21 7.04
N ASP A 79 -1.91 -1.12 6.14
CA ASP A 79 -0.86 -1.89 5.49
C ASP A 79 -0.44 -1.16 4.22
N GLY A 80 0.85 -1.19 3.91
CA GLY A 80 1.42 -0.52 2.76
C GLY A 80 2.35 -1.42 1.96
N ILE A 81 2.52 -1.07 0.69
CA ILE A 81 3.57 -1.63 -0.16
C ILE A 81 4.21 -0.49 -0.94
N LEU A 82 5.54 -0.35 -0.81
CA LEU A 82 6.35 0.47 -1.69
C LEU A 82 6.97 -0.43 -2.75
N SER A 83 6.77 -0.08 -4.01
CA SER A 83 7.35 -0.78 -5.15
C SER A 83 8.03 0.16 -6.12
N GLU A 84 8.99 -0.36 -6.88
CA GLU A 84 9.73 0.41 -7.88
C GLU A 84 9.73 -0.30 -9.24
N LYS A 85 9.54 0.48 -10.30
CA LYS A 85 9.65 0.01 -11.68
C LYS A 85 10.25 1.11 -12.55
N GLY A 86 11.42 0.86 -13.13
CA GLY A 86 12.09 1.81 -14.04
C GLY A 86 12.39 3.16 -13.38
N GLY A 87 12.76 3.16 -12.09
CA GLY A 87 13.03 4.38 -11.31
C GLY A 87 11.79 5.15 -10.86
N THR A 88 10.59 4.65 -11.15
CA THR A 88 9.33 5.21 -10.63
C THR A 88 8.86 4.41 -9.43
N GLN A 89 8.57 5.10 -8.33
CA GLN A 89 8.01 4.51 -7.12
C GLN A 89 6.49 4.48 -7.19
N SER A 90 5.88 3.48 -6.56
CA SER A 90 4.43 3.38 -6.40
C SER A 90 4.11 2.86 -5.01
N ILE A 91 3.18 3.55 -4.35
CA ILE A 91 2.73 3.24 -3.00
C ILE A 91 1.29 2.75 -3.09
N LEU A 92 1.06 1.53 -2.61
CA LEU A 92 -0.28 1.03 -2.36
C LEU A 92 -0.52 1.00 -0.85
N VAL A 93 -1.73 1.33 -0.44
CA VAL A 93 -2.17 1.22 0.96
C VAL A 93 -3.48 0.45 1.06
N SER A 94 -3.70 -0.19 2.20
CA SER A 94 -4.95 -0.84 2.56
C SER A 94 -5.34 -0.46 3.98
N GLY A 95 -6.53 0.09 4.15
CA GLY A 95 -7.09 0.49 5.44
C GLY A 95 -7.73 -0.68 6.19
N SER A 96 -8.04 -0.47 7.47
CA SER A 96 -8.65 -1.49 8.34
C SER A 96 -10.14 -1.76 8.05
N TYR A 97 -10.86 -0.81 7.44
CA TYR A 97 -12.33 -0.86 7.30
C TYR A 97 -12.77 -0.79 5.85
N ARG A 98 -12.93 -1.95 5.20
CA ARG A 98 -13.50 -2.09 3.82
C ARG A 98 -12.76 -1.30 2.73
N ASP A 99 -11.65 -0.65 3.06
CA ASP A 99 -10.80 -0.01 2.08
C ASP A 99 -10.16 -1.10 1.23
N HIS A 100 -10.45 -1.02 -0.06
CA HIS A 100 -9.72 -1.76 -1.06
C HIS A 100 -8.25 -1.31 -1.03
N ILE A 101 -7.35 -2.20 -1.44
CA ILE A 101 -6.00 -1.79 -1.80
C ILE A 101 -6.14 -0.68 -2.83
N ARG A 102 -5.52 0.47 -2.56
CA ARG A 102 -5.55 1.64 -3.44
C ARG A 102 -4.17 2.22 -3.57
N LYS A 103 -3.88 2.73 -4.76
CA LYS A 103 -2.71 3.56 -5.00
C LYS A 103 -2.90 4.92 -4.37
N VAL A 104 -1.84 5.43 -3.76
CA VAL A 104 -1.79 6.76 -3.17
C VAL A 104 -0.63 7.56 -3.72
N GLU A 105 -0.84 8.87 -3.79
CA GLU A 105 0.24 9.80 -4.10
C GLU A 105 1.10 10.02 -2.86
N GLY A 106 2.41 9.96 -3.06
CA GLY A 106 3.38 10.06 -2.00
C GLY A 106 4.79 9.79 -2.48
N THR A 107 5.74 9.96 -1.58
CA THR A 107 7.16 9.75 -1.87
C THR A 107 7.86 9.10 -0.68
N GLN A 108 8.88 8.31 -0.98
CA GLN A 108 9.83 7.90 0.05
C GLN A 108 10.60 9.13 0.55
N VAL A 109 10.75 9.23 1.86
CA VAL A 109 11.49 10.28 2.56
C VAL A 109 12.42 9.68 3.58
N SER A 110 13.44 10.43 3.99
CA SER A 110 14.27 10.05 5.12
C SER A 110 13.43 10.03 6.39
N CYS A 111 13.53 8.94 7.16
CA CYS A 111 12.91 8.90 8.47
C CYS A 111 13.56 9.94 9.40
N PRO A 112 12.76 10.74 10.12
CA PRO A 112 13.29 11.62 11.15
C PRO A 112 13.86 10.79 12.30
N ARG A 113 14.89 11.33 12.96
CA ARG A 113 15.58 10.69 14.09
C ARG A 113 15.06 11.18 15.43
#